data_AF-A0A9X3SB51-F1
#
_entry.id   AF-A0A9X3SB51-F1
#
_cell.length_a   1.000
_cell.length_b   1.000
_cell.length_c   1.000
_cell.angle_alpha   90.00
_cell.angle_beta   90.00
_cell.angle_gamma   90.00
#
_symmetry.space_group_name_H-M   'P 1'
#
loop_
_entity.id
_entity.type
_entity.pdbx_description
1 polymer ?
#
loop_
_entity_poly.entity_id
_entity_poly.type
_entity_poly.pdbx_seq_one_letter_code
_entity_poly.pdbx_strand_id
1 'polypeptide(L)'
;MLLKGLTATAVVVGLAVASTAQAAPSDRYVVRNILSSDTTLFPADRADANLRNPWGLAASATSPWWPANERSNTSTIVPASGAVNNTVVAVPGGPTGITTGAGTGNFLTLGTPAAFIFSTLGGEIYSWRGGVPANNGVLQLSRKDVNAVYTGLALATVGGAPRLYAADLRNNRVDMVNAAWGLIDAPGAFTDPNLPAGYGAYGIQTVGDRIIVTYARQPEPGTTPYREVRGAGLGVVNAFDLQGNFLARIASPGGVLNAPWGTAPAHPNFGAYAGDLLIGNFGGGRINAFHENADGTWTTSGFLKTTTGDPLEIRGLWALQFGFGNANSGQRNHLYFTAGPGGETGGVLGRIMPNPADVSGTVPATLALTLGTPASLGTFVPGLAADYTATMDATVISTAGDATLTVADPSANAPGRLVNGSFALTQPLQVGANGGAPTPLTGSPTTLHTYTAPVSNDVVKVGFKQSIGATDPLRTGTYAKTLTFTLSTTNP
;
A
#
# COMPACT_ATOMS: atom_id res chain seq x y z
N MET A 1 -74.45 -42.34 -38.24
CA MET A 1 -73.40 -43.30 -37.82
C MET A 1 -72.31 -42.48 -37.12
N LEU A 2 -71.88 -42.91 -35.94
CA LEU A 2 -71.00 -42.22 -35.01
C LEU A 2 -69.69 -41.71 -35.66
N LEU A 3 -69.17 -40.57 -35.19
CA LEU A 3 -67.92 -40.54 -34.41
C LEU A 3 -67.73 -39.17 -33.73
N LYS A 4 -67.61 -39.19 -32.41
CA LYS A 4 -67.26 -38.06 -31.53
C LYS A 4 -65.75 -37.77 -31.70
N GLY A 5 -65.38 -36.55 -32.08
CA GLY A 5 -64.00 -36.07 -32.05
C GLY A 5 -63.75 -35.25 -30.79
N LEU A 6 -62.98 -35.82 -29.85
CA LEU A 6 -62.56 -35.18 -28.60
C LEU A 6 -61.35 -34.27 -28.90
N THR A 7 -61.52 -32.94 -28.84
CA THR A 7 -60.38 -32.00 -28.89
C THR A 7 -59.79 -31.85 -27.49
N ALA A 8 -58.61 -32.45 -27.29
CA ALA A 8 -57.82 -32.26 -26.07
C ALA A 8 -57.04 -30.94 -26.14
N THR A 9 -57.39 -30.00 -25.28
CA THR A 9 -56.64 -28.75 -25.08
C THR A 9 -55.38 -29.05 -24.27
N ALA A 10 -54.21 -29.02 -24.91
CA ALA A 10 -52.93 -29.13 -24.23
C ALA A 10 -52.64 -27.82 -23.47
N VAL A 11 -52.75 -27.86 -22.14
CA VAL A 11 -52.25 -26.80 -21.27
C VAL A 11 -50.73 -26.95 -21.18
N VAL A 12 -50.00 -26.07 -21.87
CA VAL A 12 -48.55 -25.93 -21.70
C VAL A 12 -48.31 -25.16 -20.40
N VAL A 13 -47.99 -25.89 -19.33
CA VAL A 13 -47.47 -25.30 -18.10
C VAL A 13 -46.01 -24.93 -18.38
N GLY A 14 -45.76 -23.64 -18.66
CA GLY A 14 -44.41 -23.10 -18.76
C GLY A 14 -43.74 -23.15 -17.38
N LEU A 15 -42.71 -24.00 -17.24
CA LEU A 15 -41.78 -23.93 -16.11
C LEU A 15 -41.08 -22.56 -16.16
N ALA A 16 -41.40 -21.68 -15.21
CA ALA A 16 -40.59 -20.50 -14.96
C ALA A 16 -39.23 -20.97 -14.39
N VAL A 17 -38.20 -20.96 -15.23
CA VAL A 17 -36.82 -21.16 -14.78
C VAL A 17 -36.46 -19.96 -13.93
N ALA A 18 -36.29 -20.15 -12.63
CA ALA A 18 -35.81 -19.10 -11.74
C ALA A 18 -34.37 -18.73 -12.15
N SER A 19 -34.21 -17.68 -12.94
CA SER A 19 -32.91 -17.07 -13.21
C SER A 19 -32.48 -16.30 -11.98
N THR A 20 -31.38 -16.68 -11.35
CA THR A 20 -30.73 -15.88 -10.32
C THR A 20 -30.26 -14.56 -10.95
N ALA A 21 -30.87 -13.44 -10.56
CA ALA A 21 -30.37 -12.12 -10.91
C ALA A 21 -29.18 -11.80 -10.01
N GLN A 22 -27.96 -11.80 -10.57
CA GLN A 22 -26.78 -11.31 -9.88
C GLN A 22 -26.76 -9.78 -9.98
N ALA A 23 -26.54 -9.10 -8.85
CA ALA A 23 -26.37 -7.65 -8.87
C ALA A 23 -25.19 -7.28 -9.79
N ALA A 24 -25.34 -6.21 -10.57
CA ALA A 24 -24.27 -5.71 -11.42
C ALA A 24 -23.00 -5.44 -10.56
N PRO A 25 -21.80 -5.75 -11.07
CA PRO A 25 -20.56 -5.40 -10.37
C PRO A 25 -20.53 -3.91 -10.02
N SER A 26 -20.09 -3.60 -8.81
CA SER A 26 -19.97 -2.23 -8.32
C SER A 26 -19.00 -1.41 -9.17
N ASP A 27 -19.39 -0.19 -9.55
CA ASP A 27 -18.52 0.85 -10.12
C ASP A 27 -17.96 1.80 -9.03
N ARG A 28 -18.13 1.41 -7.76
CA ARG A 28 -17.70 2.16 -6.57
C ARG A 28 -16.39 1.58 -6.06
N TYR A 29 -15.51 2.44 -5.61
CA TYR A 29 -14.16 2.06 -5.16
C TYR A 29 -13.79 2.75 -3.85
N VAL A 30 -12.96 2.06 -3.06
CA VAL A 30 -12.37 2.58 -1.82
C VAL A 30 -10.91 2.91 -2.08
N VAL A 31 -10.51 4.13 -1.75
CA VAL A 31 -9.11 4.57 -1.80
C VAL A 31 -8.50 4.45 -0.41
N ARG A 32 -7.30 3.88 -0.33
CA ARG A 32 -6.47 3.91 0.88
C ARG A 32 -5.07 4.37 0.54
N ASN A 33 -4.65 5.49 1.12
CA ASN A 33 -3.28 5.96 1.05
C ASN A 33 -2.43 5.18 2.06
N ILE A 34 -1.40 4.50 1.56
CA ILE A 34 -0.56 3.61 2.35
C ILE A 34 0.65 4.38 2.90
N LEU A 35 1.24 5.22 2.06
CA LEU A 35 2.44 5.99 2.39
C LEU A 35 2.32 7.41 1.85
N SER A 36 2.84 8.38 2.59
CA SER A 36 2.88 9.79 2.21
C SER A 36 4.20 10.46 2.60
N SER A 37 4.66 11.45 1.84
CA SER A 37 5.79 12.30 2.25
C SER A 37 5.54 13.10 3.54
N ASP A 38 4.27 13.40 3.81
CA ASP A 38 3.82 14.19 4.94
C ASP A 38 2.37 13.82 5.25
N THR A 39 2.17 13.02 6.30
CA THR A 39 0.85 12.52 6.70
C THR A 39 -0.04 13.61 7.29
N THR A 40 0.51 14.78 7.64
CA THR A 40 -0.28 15.92 8.14
C THR A 40 -0.97 16.67 6.99
N LEU A 41 -0.31 16.76 5.84
CA LEU A 41 -0.84 17.42 4.64
C LEU A 41 -1.56 16.45 3.70
N PHE A 42 -1.05 15.23 3.58
CA PHE A 42 -1.62 14.18 2.73
C PHE A 42 -1.82 12.91 3.58
N PRO A 43 -3.00 12.73 4.18
CA PRO A 43 -3.27 11.61 5.08
C PRO A 43 -2.96 10.26 4.44
N ALA A 44 -2.22 9.42 5.15
CA ALA A 44 -1.86 8.06 4.80
C ALA A 44 -1.56 7.26 6.08
N ASP A 45 -1.50 5.93 5.97
CA ASP A 45 -1.20 5.07 7.12
C ASP A 45 0.19 5.36 7.74
N ARG A 46 1.16 5.73 6.91
CA ARG A 46 2.57 5.93 7.30
C ARG A 46 3.22 7.07 6.53
N ALA A 47 4.33 7.58 7.08
CA ALA A 47 5.14 8.62 6.46
C ALA A 47 6.46 8.08 5.89
N ASP A 48 6.89 8.59 4.74
CA ASP A 48 8.24 8.42 4.17
C ASP A 48 8.68 9.71 3.46
N ALA A 49 9.61 10.42 4.08
CA ALA A 49 10.08 11.73 3.59
C ALA A 49 10.76 11.68 2.20
N ASN A 50 11.18 10.50 1.74
CA ASN A 50 11.76 10.32 0.41
C ASN A 50 10.70 10.21 -0.68
N LEU A 51 9.45 9.84 -0.36
CA LEU A 51 8.35 9.66 -1.30
C LEU A 51 7.84 11.02 -1.82
N ARG A 52 8.66 11.79 -2.53
CA ARG A 52 8.33 13.11 -3.07
C ARG A 52 8.16 13.05 -4.57
N ASN A 53 6.99 13.46 -5.04
CA ASN A 53 6.55 13.33 -6.44
C ASN A 53 6.89 11.94 -7.02
N PRO A 54 6.37 10.84 -6.46
CA PRO A 54 6.61 9.52 -7.03
C PRO A 54 5.90 9.40 -8.37
N TRP A 55 6.64 9.23 -9.47
CA TRP A 55 6.08 9.04 -10.81
C TRP A 55 5.80 7.56 -11.06
N GLY A 56 6.82 6.80 -11.45
CA GLY A 56 6.71 5.39 -11.75
C GLY A 56 6.56 4.51 -10.52
N LEU A 57 5.98 3.33 -10.72
CA LEU A 57 5.82 2.28 -9.73
C LEU A 57 6.12 0.96 -10.42
N ALA A 58 6.96 0.12 -9.82
CA ALA A 58 7.17 -1.25 -10.29
C ALA A 58 7.26 -2.24 -9.13
N ALA A 59 6.87 -3.48 -9.40
CA ALA A 59 7.19 -4.65 -8.60
C ALA A 59 7.32 -5.86 -9.52
N SER A 60 8.15 -6.82 -9.12
CA SER A 60 8.14 -8.16 -9.70
C SER A 60 7.08 -9.01 -9.01
N ALA A 61 6.86 -10.23 -9.52
CA ALA A 61 5.96 -11.20 -8.89
C ALA A 61 6.34 -11.54 -7.42
N THR A 62 7.58 -11.28 -7.00
CA THR A 62 8.07 -11.59 -5.65
C THR A 62 8.60 -10.38 -4.89
N SER A 63 8.79 -9.22 -5.52
CA SER A 63 9.34 -8.04 -4.85
C SER A 63 8.27 -7.17 -4.20
N PRO A 64 8.66 -6.34 -3.22
CA PRO A 64 7.87 -5.18 -2.81
C PRO A 64 7.72 -4.15 -3.95
N TRP A 65 6.95 -3.10 -3.70
CA TRP A 65 6.81 -1.95 -4.59
C TRP A 65 8.03 -1.04 -4.55
N TRP A 66 8.35 -0.46 -5.71
CA TRP A 66 9.42 0.48 -5.94
C TRP A 66 8.88 1.73 -6.63
N PRO A 67 8.50 2.78 -5.88
CA PRO A 67 8.21 4.08 -6.44
C PRO A 67 9.49 4.78 -6.93
N ALA A 68 9.42 5.45 -8.07
CA ALA A 68 10.46 6.35 -8.58
C ALA A 68 10.16 7.78 -8.10
N ASN A 69 10.88 8.23 -7.07
CA ASN A 69 10.65 9.50 -6.39
C ASN A 69 11.39 10.63 -7.10
N GLU A 70 10.72 11.24 -8.07
CA GLU A 70 11.30 12.24 -8.96
C GLU A 70 11.98 13.37 -8.17
N ARG A 71 11.26 13.95 -7.21
CA ARG A 71 11.70 15.17 -6.56
C ARG A 71 12.78 14.96 -5.50
N SER A 72 12.90 13.75 -4.95
CA SER A 72 13.96 13.41 -4.00
C SER A 72 15.18 12.76 -4.68
N ASN A 73 15.12 12.46 -5.99
CA ASN A 73 16.15 11.69 -6.70
C ASN A 73 16.40 10.31 -6.09
N THR A 74 15.33 9.63 -5.69
CA THR A 74 15.45 8.31 -5.05
C THR A 74 14.42 7.29 -5.58
N SER A 75 14.60 6.04 -5.18
CA SER A 75 13.54 5.05 -5.15
C SER A 75 13.55 4.35 -3.79
N THR A 76 12.38 4.18 -3.19
CA THR A 76 12.21 3.51 -1.90
C THR A 76 11.61 2.12 -2.11
N ILE A 77 11.66 1.27 -1.09
CA ILE A 77 11.11 -0.10 -1.16
C ILE A 77 9.93 -0.17 -0.19
N VAL A 78 8.74 -0.51 -0.69
CA VAL A 78 7.50 -0.46 0.08
C VAL A 78 6.71 -1.77 -0.10
N PRO A 79 6.60 -2.64 0.91
CA PRO A 79 5.70 -3.77 0.87
C PRO A 79 4.25 -3.29 0.88
N ALA A 80 3.32 -4.16 0.50
CA ALA A 80 1.90 -3.83 0.39
C ALA A 80 1.25 -3.37 1.72
N SER A 81 1.88 -3.66 2.85
CA SER A 81 1.49 -3.18 4.19
C SER A 81 1.85 -1.71 4.45
N GLY A 82 2.71 -1.11 3.63
CA GLY A 82 3.23 0.25 3.81
C GLY A 82 4.43 0.35 4.74
N ALA A 83 4.92 -0.75 5.31
CA ALA A 83 6.08 -0.72 6.20
C ALA A 83 7.32 -0.18 5.47
N VAL A 84 7.81 0.99 5.87
CA VAL A 84 8.96 1.62 5.21
C VAL A 84 10.20 0.74 5.39
N ASN A 85 10.86 0.41 4.28
CA ASN A 85 12.18 -0.19 4.28
C ASN A 85 13.23 0.93 4.23
N ASN A 86 14.23 0.89 5.12
CA ASN A 86 15.29 1.89 5.18
C ASN A 86 16.26 1.84 3.97
N THR A 87 16.11 0.87 3.07
CA THR A 87 16.87 0.81 1.83
C THR A 87 16.32 1.83 0.84
N VAL A 88 17.14 2.82 0.51
CA VAL A 88 16.85 3.84 -0.48
C VAL A 88 17.91 3.76 -1.58
N VAL A 89 17.46 3.80 -2.83
CA VAL A 89 18.34 3.84 -4.01
C VAL A 89 18.42 5.27 -4.52
N ALA A 90 19.63 5.79 -4.69
CA ALA A 90 19.83 7.10 -5.28
C ALA A 90 19.74 7.01 -6.81
N VAL A 91 18.87 7.79 -7.43
CA VAL A 91 18.72 7.87 -8.88
C VAL A 91 18.66 9.35 -9.26
N PRO A 92 19.79 9.94 -9.72
CA PRO A 92 19.85 11.37 -10.00
C PRO A 92 19.13 11.73 -11.31
N GLY A 93 18.73 12.99 -11.44
CA GLY A 93 18.15 13.54 -12.68
C GLY A 93 16.63 13.51 -12.75
N GLY A 94 15.95 13.34 -11.61
CA GLY A 94 14.49 13.27 -11.52
C GLY A 94 13.95 11.95 -12.07
N PRO A 95 14.00 10.84 -11.31
CA PRO A 95 13.55 9.54 -11.79
C PRO A 95 12.05 9.52 -12.05
N THR A 96 11.64 8.99 -13.21
CA THR A 96 10.26 8.99 -13.69
C THR A 96 9.75 7.56 -13.90
N GLY A 97 9.92 6.99 -15.09
CA GLY A 97 9.58 5.62 -15.42
C GLY A 97 10.47 4.62 -14.69
N ILE A 98 9.89 3.49 -14.33
CA ILE A 98 10.60 2.37 -13.70
C ILE A 98 10.04 1.05 -14.22
N THR A 99 10.92 0.07 -14.42
CA THR A 99 10.54 -1.32 -14.65
C THR A 99 11.42 -2.24 -13.79
N THR A 100 10.98 -3.48 -13.59
CA THR A 100 11.88 -4.55 -13.15
C THR A 100 12.94 -4.82 -14.23
N GLY A 101 14.03 -5.49 -13.86
CA GLY A 101 14.97 -6.05 -14.83
C GLY A 101 14.39 -7.23 -15.62
N ALA A 102 15.20 -7.79 -16.53
CA ALA A 102 14.77 -8.80 -17.50
C ALA A 102 15.45 -10.19 -17.33
N GLY A 103 15.85 -10.52 -16.09
CA GLY A 103 16.42 -11.82 -15.75
C GLY A 103 17.85 -12.05 -16.29
N THR A 104 18.29 -13.31 -16.26
CA THR A 104 19.68 -13.71 -16.51
C THR A 104 20.21 -13.26 -17.87
N GLY A 105 21.41 -12.67 -17.88
CA GLY A 105 22.13 -12.29 -19.10
C GLY A 105 21.67 -10.97 -19.74
N ASN A 106 20.62 -10.33 -19.25
CA ASN A 106 20.02 -9.14 -19.85
C ASN A 106 20.16 -7.91 -18.96
N PHE A 107 20.34 -6.74 -19.57
CA PHE A 107 20.43 -5.45 -18.88
C PHE A 107 21.39 -5.52 -17.69
N LEU A 108 22.63 -5.92 -17.97
CA LEU A 108 23.61 -6.15 -16.92
C LEU A 108 24.05 -4.82 -16.28
N THR A 109 23.98 -4.77 -14.96
CA THR A 109 24.52 -3.68 -14.13
C THR A 109 25.79 -4.19 -13.48
N LEU A 110 26.99 -3.74 -13.88
CA LEU A 110 28.24 -4.27 -13.33
C LEU A 110 28.33 -5.82 -13.44
N GLY A 111 28.06 -6.34 -14.65
CA GLY A 111 28.24 -7.76 -15.00
C GLY A 111 27.21 -8.76 -14.48
N THR A 112 26.12 -8.31 -13.85
CA THR A 112 25.00 -9.21 -13.48
C THR A 112 23.67 -8.45 -13.62
N PRO A 113 22.55 -9.16 -13.83
CA PRO A 113 21.27 -8.52 -14.19
C PRO A 113 20.83 -7.41 -13.24
N ALA A 114 20.29 -6.34 -13.81
CA ALA A 114 19.56 -5.34 -13.06
C ALA A 114 18.35 -5.97 -12.35
N ALA A 115 18.07 -5.50 -11.13
CA ALA A 115 16.79 -5.77 -10.45
C ALA A 115 15.74 -4.76 -10.89
N PHE A 116 16.13 -3.49 -11.06
CA PHE A 116 15.27 -2.38 -11.49
C PHE A 116 16.01 -1.46 -12.46
N ILE A 117 15.24 -0.84 -13.36
CA ILE A 117 15.72 0.09 -14.38
C ILE A 117 14.84 1.34 -14.31
N PHE A 118 15.47 2.52 -14.35
CA PHE A 118 14.84 3.81 -14.15
C PHE A 118 15.14 4.73 -15.34
N SER A 119 14.17 5.53 -15.76
CA SER A 119 14.41 6.67 -16.64
C SER A 119 14.34 7.96 -15.85
N THR A 120 14.85 9.05 -16.43
CA THR A 120 14.89 10.34 -15.74
C THR A 120 14.49 11.49 -16.66
N LEU A 121 13.97 12.57 -16.07
CA LEU A 121 13.71 13.82 -16.81
C LEU A 121 14.98 14.41 -17.43
N GLY A 122 16.16 14.06 -16.90
CA GLY A 122 17.46 14.39 -17.47
C GLY A 122 17.87 13.64 -18.72
N GLY A 123 17.00 12.76 -19.26
CA GLY A 123 17.27 12.00 -20.49
C GLY A 123 18.23 10.84 -20.28
N GLU A 124 18.24 10.24 -19.09
CA GLU A 124 19.15 9.17 -18.73
C GLU A 124 18.39 7.90 -18.33
N ILE A 125 19.06 6.76 -18.51
CA ILE A 125 18.58 5.45 -18.04
C ILE A 125 19.60 4.91 -17.04
N TYR A 126 19.12 4.66 -15.83
CA TYR A 126 19.87 4.06 -14.73
C TYR A 126 19.39 2.64 -14.47
N SER A 127 20.26 1.83 -13.89
CA SER A 127 19.95 0.47 -13.47
C SER A 127 20.44 0.24 -12.05
N TRP A 128 19.79 -0.65 -11.32
CA TRP A 128 20.18 -0.98 -9.96
C TRP A 128 19.98 -2.47 -9.67
N ARG A 129 20.83 -3.01 -8.79
CA ARG A 129 20.65 -4.30 -8.14
C ARG A 129 21.22 -4.26 -6.71
N GLY A 130 20.87 -5.25 -5.90
CA GLY A 130 21.50 -5.44 -4.60
C GLY A 130 23.03 -5.57 -4.70
N GLY A 131 23.74 -4.93 -3.78
CA GLY A 131 25.21 -4.97 -3.72
C GLY A 131 25.93 -3.93 -4.59
N VAL A 132 25.21 -3.02 -5.26
CA VAL A 132 25.84 -1.87 -5.93
C VAL A 132 26.38 -0.89 -4.85
N PRO A 133 27.60 -0.32 -5.02
CA PRO A 133 28.19 0.57 -4.03
C PRO A 133 27.27 1.74 -3.64
N ALA A 134 27.13 1.97 -2.33
CA ALA A 134 26.31 3.03 -1.73
C ALA A 134 24.83 3.05 -2.18
N ASN A 135 24.31 1.97 -2.76
CA ASN A 135 22.99 1.92 -3.39
C ASN A 135 22.76 3.03 -4.44
N ASN A 136 23.81 3.45 -5.12
CA ASN A 136 23.70 4.40 -6.22
C ASN A 136 23.25 3.68 -7.50
N GLY A 137 22.24 4.20 -8.19
CA GLY A 137 21.91 3.76 -9.54
C GLY A 137 23.12 3.90 -10.46
N VAL A 138 23.32 2.90 -11.33
CA VAL A 138 24.40 2.88 -12.32
C VAL A 138 23.85 3.41 -13.64
N LEU A 139 24.43 4.50 -14.14
CA LEU A 139 24.10 5.06 -15.45
C LEU A 139 24.45 4.05 -16.55
N GLN A 140 23.51 3.80 -17.46
CA GLN A 140 23.69 2.85 -18.57
C GLN A 140 23.59 3.52 -19.93
N LEU A 141 22.72 4.52 -20.05
CA LEU A 141 22.51 5.28 -21.28
C LEU A 141 22.22 6.73 -20.94
N SER A 142 22.80 7.66 -21.70
CA SER A 142 22.49 9.09 -21.63
C SER A 142 22.12 9.58 -23.02
N ARG A 143 20.98 10.27 -23.12
CA ARG A 143 20.46 10.92 -24.33
C ARG A 143 20.37 12.44 -24.18
N LYS A 144 21.29 13.00 -23.39
CA LYS A 144 21.48 14.45 -23.23
C LYS A 144 21.91 15.13 -24.54
N ASP A 145 22.55 14.40 -25.44
CA ASP A 145 22.92 14.84 -26.79
C ASP A 145 21.72 15.31 -27.62
N VAL A 146 20.57 14.67 -27.45
CA VAL A 146 19.29 15.05 -28.08
C VAL A 146 18.32 15.72 -27.10
N ASN A 147 18.81 16.09 -25.91
CA ASN A 147 18.03 16.70 -24.85
C ASN A 147 16.75 15.90 -24.49
N ALA A 148 16.82 14.57 -24.51
CA ALA A 148 15.68 13.72 -24.21
C ALA A 148 15.08 14.02 -22.83
N VAL A 149 13.76 13.89 -22.70
CA VAL A 149 13.05 14.01 -21.42
C VAL A 149 12.27 12.73 -21.24
N TYR A 150 12.86 11.75 -20.56
CA TYR A 150 12.20 10.48 -20.37
C TYR A 150 11.18 10.56 -19.25
N THR A 151 9.93 10.30 -19.61
CA THR A 151 8.80 10.41 -18.68
C THR A 151 8.20 9.06 -18.33
N GLY A 152 8.56 7.97 -19.01
CA GLY A 152 8.06 6.63 -18.71
C GLY A 152 8.96 5.53 -19.29
N LEU A 153 8.86 4.33 -18.72
CA LEU A 153 9.56 3.12 -19.16
C LEU A 153 8.60 1.95 -19.27
N ALA A 154 8.75 1.16 -20.33
CA ALA A 154 8.11 -0.13 -20.49
C ALA A 154 9.14 -1.20 -20.88
N LEU A 155 8.88 -2.45 -20.50
CA LEU A 155 9.72 -3.60 -20.83
C LEU A 155 8.86 -4.67 -21.50
N ALA A 156 9.34 -5.24 -22.60
CA ALA A 156 8.70 -6.37 -23.26
C ALA A 156 9.75 -7.36 -23.78
N THR A 157 9.31 -8.55 -24.19
CA THR A 157 10.15 -9.54 -24.86
C THR A 157 9.74 -9.66 -26.32
N VAL A 158 10.71 -9.45 -27.23
CA VAL A 158 10.51 -9.49 -28.68
C VAL A 158 11.39 -10.57 -29.28
N GLY A 159 10.78 -11.59 -29.88
CA GLY A 159 11.53 -12.71 -30.47
C GLY A 159 12.45 -13.42 -29.47
N GLY A 160 12.07 -13.47 -28.18
CA GLY A 160 12.88 -14.05 -27.10
C GLY A 160 13.91 -13.12 -26.45
N ALA A 161 14.15 -11.92 -27.00
CA ALA A 161 15.06 -10.94 -26.43
C ALA A 161 14.30 -9.81 -25.71
N PRO A 162 14.71 -9.38 -24.51
CA PRO A 162 14.05 -8.27 -23.84
C PRO A 162 14.43 -6.94 -24.49
N ARG A 163 13.47 -6.03 -24.50
CA ARG A 163 13.57 -4.69 -25.06
C ARG A 163 12.91 -3.69 -24.13
N LEU A 164 13.63 -2.61 -23.86
CA LEU A 164 13.15 -1.48 -23.08
C LEU A 164 12.64 -0.40 -24.04
N TYR A 165 11.56 0.29 -23.66
CA TYR A 165 10.98 1.42 -24.38
C TYR A 165 10.93 2.62 -23.45
N ALA A 166 11.46 3.75 -23.87
CA ALA A 166 11.47 4.99 -23.09
C ALA A 166 10.70 6.10 -23.82
N ALA A 167 9.61 6.57 -23.22
CA ALA A 167 8.84 7.68 -23.77
C ALA A 167 9.62 8.99 -23.56
N ASP A 168 9.91 9.70 -24.63
CA ASP A 168 10.61 10.98 -24.65
C ASP A 168 9.61 12.09 -24.99
N LEU A 169 9.15 12.77 -23.93
CA LEU A 169 8.11 13.79 -24.02
C LEU A 169 8.54 14.93 -24.92
N ARG A 170 9.78 15.39 -24.80
CA ARG A 170 10.26 16.59 -25.49
C ARG A 170 10.27 16.40 -27.00
N ASN A 171 10.78 15.25 -27.44
CA ASN A 171 11.03 14.98 -28.85
C ASN A 171 9.91 14.17 -29.52
N ASN A 172 8.83 13.87 -28.79
CA ASN A 172 7.72 13.02 -29.25
C ASN A 172 8.20 11.71 -29.89
N ARG A 173 9.03 10.97 -29.16
CA ARG A 173 9.63 9.71 -29.62
C ARG A 173 9.58 8.66 -28.53
N VAL A 174 9.75 7.41 -28.94
CA VAL A 174 9.96 6.29 -28.01
C VAL A 174 11.29 5.64 -28.35
N ASP A 175 12.20 5.62 -27.38
CA ASP A 175 13.52 5.01 -27.55
C ASP A 175 13.48 3.54 -27.21
N MET A 176 13.91 2.73 -28.17
CA MET A 176 14.05 1.30 -28.00
C MET A 176 15.49 0.97 -27.61
N VAL A 177 15.66 0.24 -26.52
CA VAL A 177 16.98 -0.17 -26.00
C VAL A 177 17.04 -1.68 -25.89
N ASN A 178 18.11 -2.27 -26.45
CA ASN A 178 18.36 -3.70 -26.39
C ASN A 178 18.96 -4.13 -25.04
N ALA A 179 19.00 -5.44 -24.81
CA ALA A 179 19.52 -6.04 -23.57
C ALA A 179 20.98 -5.68 -23.21
N ALA A 180 21.77 -5.18 -24.17
CA ALA A 180 23.15 -4.74 -24.00
C ALA A 180 23.27 -3.21 -23.84
N TRP A 181 22.17 -2.53 -23.50
CA TRP A 181 22.09 -1.06 -23.33
C TRP A 181 22.30 -0.25 -24.62
N GLY A 182 22.32 -0.91 -25.78
CA GLY A 182 22.41 -0.25 -27.08
C GLY A 182 21.05 0.22 -27.57
N LEU A 183 21.02 1.40 -28.20
CA LEU A 183 19.84 1.87 -28.92
C LEU A 183 19.53 0.96 -30.10
N ILE A 184 18.24 0.77 -30.36
CA ILE A 184 17.74 0.11 -31.56
C ILE A 184 17.23 1.22 -32.48
N ASP A 185 17.85 1.34 -33.65
CA ASP A 185 17.36 2.26 -34.68
C ASP A 185 16.14 1.65 -35.36
N ALA A 186 15.03 2.37 -35.31
CA ALA A 186 13.75 1.96 -35.89
C ALA A 186 13.01 3.19 -36.43
N PRO A 187 13.43 3.73 -37.58
CA PRO A 187 12.82 4.93 -38.16
C PRO A 187 11.32 4.74 -38.40
N GLY A 188 10.51 5.69 -37.91
CA GLY A 188 9.05 5.66 -38.04
C GLY A 188 8.32 4.79 -37.01
N ALA A 189 9.03 4.05 -36.15
CA ALA A 189 8.41 3.35 -35.03
C ALA A 189 7.73 4.36 -34.08
N PHE A 190 6.64 3.92 -33.45
CA PHE A 190 5.82 4.70 -32.52
C PHE A 190 5.24 5.98 -33.11
N THR A 191 5.06 6.01 -34.43
CA THR A 191 4.44 7.12 -35.13
C THR A 191 2.97 6.83 -35.40
N ASP A 192 2.12 7.76 -35.00
CA ASP A 192 0.72 7.80 -35.39
C ASP A 192 0.56 8.86 -36.50
N PRO A 193 0.21 8.44 -37.74
CA PRO A 193 0.18 9.33 -38.90
C PRO A 193 -0.87 10.45 -38.78
N ASN A 194 -1.84 10.30 -37.88
CA ASN A 194 -2.93 11.25 -37.68
C ASN A 194 -2.86 11.93 -36.31
N LEU A 195 -1.74 11.83 -35.58
CA LEU A 195 -1.58 12.52 -34.30
C LEU A 195 -1.50 14.03 -34.56
N PRO A 196 -2.34 14.86 -33.93
CA PRO A 196 -2.23 16.30 -34.10
C PRO A 196 -0.88 16.83 -33.64
N ALA A 197 -0.42 17.92 -34.27
CA ALA A 197 0.81 18.58 -33.86
C ALA A 197 0.74 19.10 -32.41
N GLY A 198 1.91 19.16 -31.76
CA GLY A 198 2.06 19.69 -30.40
C GLY A 198 1.80 18.67 -29.29
N TYR A 199 1.79 17.37 -29.60
CA TYR A 199 1.74 16.30 -28.62
C TYR A 199 3.10 15.62 -28.48
N GLY A 200 3.41 15.14 -27.27
CA GLY A 200 4.60 14.35 -26.97
C GLY A 200 4.24 13.07 -26.20
N ALA A 201 4.98 11.99 -26.46
CA ALA A 201 4.87 10.72 -25.74
C ALA A 201 5.13 10.93 -24.24
N TYR A 202 4.18 10.57 -23.38
CA TYR A 202 4.19 10.97 -21.97
C TYR A 202 4.25 9.76 -21.02
N GLY A 203 3.24 8.90 -21.06
CA GLY A 203 3.23 7.61 -20.37
C GLY A 203 3.40 6.46 -21.35
N ILE A 204 3.95 5.35 -20.88
CA ILE A 204 4.17 4.15 -21.70
C ILE A 204 4.06 2.90 -20.83
N GLN A 205 3.38 1.87 -21.33
CA GLN A 205 3.21 0.59 -20.62
C GLN A 205 3.13 -0.56 -21.60
N THR A 206 3.71 -1.70 -21.24
CA THR A 206 3.46 -2.97 -21.93
C THR A 206 2.15 -3.58 -21.44
N VAL A 207 1.22 -3.86 -22.36
CA VAL A 207 -0.07 -4.51 -22.09
C VAL A 207 -0.23 -5.68 -23.05
N GLY A 208 -0.07 -6.90 -22.54
CA GLY A 208 -0.05 -8.10 -23.39
C GLY A 208 1.11 -8.04 -24.39
N ASP A 209 0.77 -8.12 -25.68
CA ASP A 209 1.68 -8.02 -26.83
C ASP A 209 1.72 -6.62 -27.44
N ARG A 210 1.19 -5.62 -26.75
CA ARG A 210 1.12 -4.23 -27.21
C ARG A 210 1.90 -3.29 -26.30
N ILE A 211 2.37 -2.19 -26.88
CA ILE A 211 2.85 -1.03 -26.15
C ILE A 211 1.78 0.05 -26.23
N ILE A 212 1.27 0.45 -25.07
CA ILE A 212 0.33 1.56 -24.95
C ILE A 212 1.15 2.81 -24.67
N VAL A 213 0.98 3.83 -25.50
CA VAL A 213 1.62 5.14 -25.33
C VAL A 213 0.53 6.19 -25.13
N THR A 214 0.63 6.92 -24.04
CA THR A 214 -0.20 8.11 -23.82
C THR A 214 0.56 9.34 -24.30
N TYR A 215 -0.17 10.33 -24.82
CA TYR A 215 0.41 11.57 -25.29
C TYR A 215 -0.23 12.75 -24.57
N ALA A 216 0.61 13.66 -24.12
CA ALA A 216 0.19 14.92 -23.52
C ALA A 216 0.47 16.08 -24.46
N ARG A 217 -0.38 17.10 -24.39
CA ARG A 217 -0.14 18.37 -25.08
C ARG A 217 1.11 19.03 -24.53
N GLN A 218 2.00 19.47 -25.40
CA GLN A 218 3.16 20.27 -25.06
C GLN A 218 2.80 21.76 -25.09
N PRO A 219 3.51 22.62 -24.34
CA PRO A 219 3.31 24.05 -24.39
C PRO A 219 3.77 24.62 -25.74
N GLU A 220 3.40 25.86 -26.01
CA GLU A 220 3.77 26.51 -27.27
C GLU A 220 5.30 26.59 -27.43
N PRO A 221 5.80 26.45 -28.68
CA PRO A 221 7.22 26.59 -28.97
C PRO A 221 7.81 27.88 -28.39
N GLY A 222 8.94 27.79 -27.68
CA GLY A 222 9.62 28.94 -27.06
C GLY A 222 9.39 29.09 -25.54
N THR A 223 8.50 28.31 -24.95
CA THR A 223 8.35 28.17 -23.48
C THR A 223 9.22 27.02 -22.94
N THR A 224 9.27 26.83 -21.61
CA THR A 224 10.06 25.77 -20.96
C THR A 224 9.66 24.37 -21.49
N PRO A 225 10.48 23.73 -22.35
CA PRO A 225 9.99 22.74 -23.32
C PRO A 225 10.01 21.29 -22.80
N TYR A 226 9.69 21.06 -21.52
CA TYR A 226 9.74 19.71 -20.94
C TYR A 226 8.55 19.37 -20.03
N ARG A 227 7.44 20.12 -20.11
CA ARG A 227 6.25 19.86 -19.31
C ARG A 227 5.01 19.66 -20.16
N GLU A 228 4.06 18.93 -19.62
CA GLU A 228 2.70 18.80 -20.16
C GLU A 228 1.86 20.06 -19.93
N VAL A 229 0.90 20.28 -20.83
CA VAL A 229 -0.21 21.22 -20.63
C VAL A 229 -1.40 20.43 -20.11
N ARG A 230 -1.91 20.85 -18.95
CA ARG A 230 -3.11 20.27 -18.32
C ARG A 230 -4.36 20.92 -18.90
N GLY A 231 -5.38 20.11 -19.16
CA GLY A 231 -6.68 20.54 -19.65
C GLY A 231 -7.54 19.36 -20.11
N ALA A 232 -8.85 19.44 -19.89
CA ALA A 232 -9.78 18.42 -20.38
C ALA A 232 -9.72 18.33 -21.91
N GLY A 233 -9.71 17.11 -22.45
CA GLY A 233 -9.61 16.85 -23.88
C GLY A 233 -8.22 17.00 -24.48
N LEU A 234 -7.19 17.31 -23.67
CA LEU A 234 -5.81 17.49 -24.15
C LEU A 234 -4.96 16.20 -24.09
N GLY A 235 -5.58 15.03 -23.99
CA GLY A 235 -4.90 13.74 -23.97
C GLY A 235 -5.22 12.87 -25.18
N VAL A 236 -4.26 12.05 -25.61
CA VAL A 236 -4.40 11.01 -26.64
C VAL A 236 -3.79 9.71 -26.11
N VAL A 237 -4.31 8.56 -26.54
CA VAL A 237 -3.73 7.25 -26.22
C VAL A 237 -3.74 6.39 -27.47
N ASN A 238 -2.59 5.80 -27.79
CA ASN A 238 -2.42 4.90 -28.92
C ASN A 238 -1.87 3.55 -28.46
N ALA A 239 -2.23 2.51 -29.21
CA ALA A 239 -1.67 1.18 -29.10
C ALA A 239 -0.74 0.91 -30.29
N PHE A 240 0.42 0.33 -29.99
CA PHE A 240 1.41 -0.13 -30.95
C PHE A 240 1.74 -1.60 -30.69
N ASP A 241 2.26 -2.30 -31.70
CA ASP A 241 2.90 -3.60 -31.46
C ASP A 241 4.29 -3.40 -30.81
N LEU A 242 4.97 -4.51 -30.50
CA LEU A 242 6.30 -4.47 -29.87
C LEU A 242 7.43 -4.01 -30.83
N GLN A 243 7.14 -3.87 -32.12
CA GLN A 243 8.06 -3.28 -33.10
C GLN A 243 7.83 -1.77 -33.26
N GLY A 244 6.73 -1.25 -32.68
CA GLY A 244 6.35 0.16 -32.76
C GLY A 244 5.44 0.47 -33.95
N ASN A 245 4.85 -0.52 -34.62
CA ASN A 245 3.85 -0.26 -35.65
C ASN A 245 2.53 0.17 -35.01
N PHE A 246 1.90 1.20 -35.56
CA PHE A 246 0.62 1.71 -35.07
C PHE A 246 -0.50 0.67 -35.27
N LEU A 247 -1.22 0.36 -34.20
CA LEU A 247 -2.35 -0.57 -34.24
C LEU A 247 -3.67 0.18 -34.18
N ALA A 248 -3.84 1.06 -33.18
CA ALA A 248 -5.10 1.74 -32.95
C ALA A 248 -4.92 3.02 -32.13
N ARG A 249 -5.86 3.96 -32.31
CA ARG A 249 -6.08 5.06 -31.38
C ARG A 249 -7.16 4.68 -30.39
N ILE A 250 -6.80 4.58 -29.12
CA ILE A 250 -7.69 4.23 -28.01
C ILE A 250 -8.52 5.45 -27.59
N ALA A 251 -7.89 6.62 -27.53
CA ALA A 251 -8.53 7.87 -27.14
C ALA A 251 -8.04 9.03 -27.99
N SER A 252 -8.98 9.87 -28.45
CA SER A 252 -8.70 11.03 -29.30
C SER A 252 -8.78 12.35 -28.50
N PRO A 253 -8.14 13.43 -29.00
CA PRO A 253 -8.30 14.77 -28.43
C PRO A 253 -9.77 15.20 -28.39
N GLY A 254 -10.11 16.09 -27.45
CA GLY A 254 -11.49 16.52 -27.19
C GLY A 254 -12.30 15.55 -26.33
N GLY A 255 -11.75 14.37 -26.00
CA GLY A 255 -12.38 13.39 -25.10
C GLY A 255 -12.18 13.69 -23.60
N VAL A 256 -12.23 12.63 -22.79
CA VAL A 256 -12.21 12.70 -21.32
C VAL A 256 -10.83 12.84 -20.69
N LEU A 257 -9.76 12.80 -21.49
CA LEU A 257 -8.39 12.73 -20.99
C LEU A 257 -7.75 14.10 -20.76
N ASN A 258 -6.95 14.19 -19.71
CA ASN A 258 -6.26 15.40 -19.25
C ASN A 258 -4.85 15.03 -18.75
N ALA A 259 -3.85 15.24 -19.61
CA ALA A 259 -2.47 14.77 -19.39
C ALA A 259 -2.41 13.29 -18.93
N PRO A 260 -2.86 12.34 -19.77
CA PRO A 260 -2.91 10.93 -19.39
C PRO A 260 -1.50 10.36 -19.24
N TRP A 261 -1.19 9.64 -18.16
CA TRP A 261 0.14 9.05 -17.92
C TRP A 261 0.07 7.56 -17.59
N GLY A 262 -0.44 7.20 -16.42
CA GLY A 262 -0.49 5.81 -15.97
C GLY A 262 -1.50 5.00 -16.75
N THR A 263 -1.14 3.78 -17.14
CA THR A 263 -2.08 2.85 -17.78
C THR A 263 -1.98 1.47 -17.14
N ALA A 264 -3.12 0.80 -16.98
CA ALA A 264 -3.16 -0.55 -16.43
C ALA A 264 -4.34 -1.35 -17.01
N PRO A 265 -4.13 -2.59 -17.49
CA PRO A 265 -5.25 -3.48 -17.80
C PRO A 265 -5.97 -3.86 -16.50
N ALA A 266 -7.28 -3.62 -16.45
CA ALA A 266 -8.09 -3.91 -15.28
C ALA A 266 -8.14 -5.41 -14.99
N HIS A 267 -7.85 -5.78 -13.75
CA HIS A 267 -8.01 -7.17 -13.32
C HIS A 267 -9.46 -7.66 -13.53
N PRO A 268 -9.70 -8.93 -13.91
CA PRO A 268 -11.06 -9.47 -14.12
C PRO A 268 -12.01 -9.36 -12.92
N ASN A 269 -11.48 -9.13 -11.72
CA ASN A 269 -12.25 -8.94 -10.49
C ASN A 269 -12.20 -7.48 -9.99
N PHE A 270 -12.11 -6.49 -10.88
CA PHE A 270 -12.00 -5.07 -10.54
C PHE A 270 -13.34 -4.32 -10.61
N GLY A 271 -14.45 -4.99 -10.34
CA GLY A 271 -15.80 -4.39 -10.37
C GLY A 271 -16.29 -4.15 -11.79
N ALA A 272 -17.03 -3.05 -11.99
CA ALA A 272 -17.69 -2.73 -13.26
C ALA A 272 -16.74 -2.57 -14.47
N TYR A 273 -15.48 -2.21 -14.23
CA TYR A 273 -14.47 -2.01 -15.26
C TYR A 273 -13.53 -3.20 -15.44
N ALA A 274 -13.93 -4.40 -15.01
CA ALA A 274 -13.15 -5.62 -15.20
C ALA A 274 -12.84 -5.86 -16.69
N GLY A 275 -11.56 -6.04 -17.03
CA GLY A 275 -11.11 -6.27 -18.41
C GLY A 275 -10.87 -5.01 -19.25
N ASP A 276 -11.31 -3.84 -18.80
CA ASP A 276 -11.06 -2.58 -19.51
C ASP A 276 -9.61 -2.10 -19.35
N LEU A 277 -9.15 -1.24 -20.25
CA LEU A 277 -7.91 -0.50 -20.07
C LEU A 277 -8.16 0.76 -19.24
N LEU A 278 -7.46 0.88 -18.10
CA LEU A 278 -7.54 2.05 -17.22
C LEU A 278 -6.48 3.06 -17.60
N ILE A 279 -6.87 4.34 -17.71
CA ILE A 279 -6.00 5.46 -18.03
C ILE A 279 -6.11 6.53 -16.93
N GLY A 280 -5.02 6.70 -16.18
CA GLY A 280 -4.86 7.71 -15.14
C GLY A 280 -4.49 9.07 -15.72
N ASN A 281 -5.16 10.12 -15.23
CA ASN A 281 -5.00 11.49 -15.73
C ASN A 281 -4.24 12.31 -14.70
N PHE A 282 -3.01 12.69 -15.00
CA PHE A 282 -2.21 13.51 -14.10
C PHE A 282 -2.86 14.89 -13.89
N GLY A 283 -3.36 15.51 -14.95
CA GLY A 283 -3.88 16.87 -14.90
C GLY A 283 -5.22 17.02 -14.18
N GLY A 284 -6.05 15.96 -14.15
CA GLY A 284 -7.38 15.96 -13.52
C GLY A 284 -7.58 14.97 -12.38
N GLY A 285 -6.67 14.02 -12.19
CA GLY A 285 -6.71 12.98 -11.16
C GLY A 285 -7.68 11.83 -11.38
N ARG A 286 -8.51 11.88 -12.43
CA ARG A 286 -9.47 10.82 -12.76
C ARG A 286 -8.79 9.61 -13.40
N ILE A 287 -9.37 8.44 -13.17
CA ILE A 287 -9.04 7.21 -13.88
C ILE A 287 -10.22 6.86 -14.77
N ASN A 288 -10.00 6.94 -16.08
CA ASN A 288 -11.00 6.62 -17.09
C ASN A 288 -10.79 5.18 -17.58
N ALA A 289 -11.88 4.47 -17.89
CA ALA A 289 -11.87 3.10 -18.38
C ALA A 289 -12.27 3.06 -19.86
N PHE A 290 -11.55 2.28 -20.66
CA PHE A 290 -11.79 2.09 -22.09
C PHE A 290 -11.94 0.61 -22.40
N HIS A 291 -13.03 0.26 -23.07
CA HIS A 291 -13.32 -1.07 -23.55
C HIS A 291 -12.82 -1.26 -24.97
N GLU A 292 -12.17 -2.38 -25.25
CA GLU A 292 -11.85 -2.82 -26.61
C GLU A 292 -13.00 -3.66 -27.15
N ASN A 293 -13.64 -3.18 -28.22
CA ASN A 293 -14.72 -3.89 -28.90
C ASN A 293 -14.18 -5.08 -29.70
N ALA A 294 -15.07 -6.01 -30.05
CA ALA A 294 -14.71 -7.19 -30.83
C ALA A 294 -14.11 -6.89 -32.22
N ASP A 295 -14.35 -5.70 -32.76
CA ASP A 295 -13.79 -5.21 -34.03
C ASP A 295 -12.44 -4.49 -33.88
N GLY A 296 -11.88 -4.43 -32.67
CA GLY A 296 -10.62 -3.76 -32.36
C GLY A 296 -10.74 -2.24 -32.15
N THR A 297 -11.95 -1.67 -32.25
CA THR A 297 -12.20 -0.27 -31.89
C THR A 297 -12.32 -0.10 -30.37
N TRP A 298 -12.25 1.14 -29.89
CA TRP A 298 -12.28 1.43 -28.46
C TRP A 298 -13.41 2.39 -28.11
N THR A 299 -14.07 2.12 -26.98
CA THR A 299 -15.13 2.98 -26.42
C THR A 299 -14.86 3.32 -24.97
N THR A 300 -15.22 4.52 -24.55
CA THR A 300 -15.15 4.90 -23.12
C THR A 300 -16.24 4.19 -22.34
N SER A 301 -15.86 3.44 -21.30
CA SER A 301 -16.78 2.76 -20.38
C SER A 301 -17.23 3.69 -19.25
N GLY A 302 -16.41 4.68 -18.90
CA GLY A 302 -16.67 5.60 -17.79
C GLY A 302 -15.40 5.94 -17.01
N PHE A 303 -15.57 6.21 -15.71
CA PHE A 303 -14.49 6.53 -14.79
C PHE A 303 -14.77 5.96 -13.40
N LEU A 304 -13.71 5.73 -12.64
CA LEU A 304 -13.81 5.23 -11.26
C LEU A 304 -14.55 6.22 -10.37
N LYS A 305 -15.42 5.72 -9.49
CA LYS A 305 -16.21 6.52 -8.55
C LYS A 305 -15.93 6.15 -7.11
N THR A 306 -16.05 7.12 -6.21
CA THR A 306 -16.00 6.90 -4.75
C THR A 306 -17.21 6.07 -4.30
N THR A 307 -17.24 5.66 -3.02
CA THR A 307 -18.40 4.96 -2.44
C THR A 307 -19.68 5.79 -2.42
N THR A 308 -19.59 7.12 -2.45
CA THR A 308 -20.73 8.05 -2.56
C THR A 308 -21.24 8.19 -4.00
N GLY A 309 -20.46 7.74 -4.99
CA GLY A 309 -20.78 7.82 -6.41
C GLY A 309 -20.22 9.04 -7.14
N ASP A 310 -19.48 9.89 -6.45
CA ASP A 310 -18.75 11.01 -7.03
C ASP A 310 -17.54 10.51 -7.85
N PRO A 311 -17.05 11.28 -8.83
CA PRO A 311 -15.80 10.95 -9.52
C PRO A 311 -14.66 10.75 -8.52
N LEU A 312 -13.95 9.63 -8.63
CA LEU A 312 -12.74 9.38 -7.85
C LEU A 312 -11.58 10.17 -8.47
N GLU A 313 -11.10 11.18 -7.75
CA GLU A 313 -10.03 12.07 -8.19
C GLU A 313 -8.83 12.00 -7.24
N ILE A 314 -7.67 11.65 -7.78
CA ILE A 314 -6.38 11.63 -7.07
C ILE A 314 -5.50 12.75 -7.65
N ARG A 315 -5.29 13.82 -6.91
CA ARG A 315 -4.51 14.96 -7.40
C ARG A 315 -3.05 14.57 -7.66
N GLY A 316 -2.56 14.91 -8.85
CA GLY A 316 -1.20 14.59 -9.28
C GLY A 316 -0.98 13.10 -9.54
N LEU A 317 -2.00 12.37 -9.98
CA LEU A 317 -1.95 10.94 -10.25
C LEU A 317 -0.90 10.57 -11.31
N TRP A 318 -0.04 9.61 -10.99
CA TRP A 318 0.98 9.08 -11.88
C TRP A 318 0.71 7.61 -12.21
N ALA A 319 1.48 6.67 -11.63
CA ALA A 319 1.44 5.27 -11.98
C ALA A 319 0.13 4.59 -11.57
N LEU A 320 -0.18 3.54 -12.33
CA LEU A 320 -1.27 2.61 -12.09
C LEU A 320 -0.70 1.21 -12.29
N GLN A 321 -0.79 0.35 -11.27
CA GLN A 321 -0.38 -1.05 -11.41
C GLN A 321 -1.14 -1.97 -10.46
N PHE A 322 -1.60 -3.12 -10.95
CA PHE A 322 -2.24 -4.12 -10.11
C PHE A 322 -1.22 -4.94 -9.28
N GLY A 323 -1.61 -5.36 -8.08
CA GLY A 323 -0.80 -6.23 -7.23
C GLY A 323 -0.58 -7.63 -7.81
N PHE A 324 0.36 -8.39 -7.24
CA PHE A 324 0.73 -9.73 -7.75
C PHE A 324 0.15 -10.91 -6.95
N GLY A 325 -0.63 -10.65 -5.90
CA GLY A 325 -1.32 -11.66 -5.09
C GLY A 325 -0.49 -12.18 -3.92
N ASN A 326 0.36 -11.35 -3.33
CA ASN A 326 1.21 -11.72 -2.20
C ASN A 326 1.41 -10.55 -1.21
N ALA A 327 2.08 -10.82 -0.08
CA ALA A 327 2.28 -9.81 0.97
C ALA A 327 3.19 -8.64 0.55
N ASN A 328 4.03 -8.83 -0.47
CA ASN A 328 4.98 -7.80 -0.92
C ASN A 328 4.31 -6.76 -1.82
N SER A 329 3.40 -7.16 -2.70
CA SER A 329 2.76 -6.26 -3.68
C SER A 329 1.23 -6.25 -3.66
N GLY A 330 0.61 -6.99 -2.74
CA GLY A 330 -0.82 -6.91 -2.46
C GLY A 330 -1.68 -7.78 -3.39
N GLN A 331 -2.99 -7.67 -3.25
CA GLN A 331 -3.97 -8.49 -3.99
C GLN A 331 -4.02 -8.11 -5.47
N ARG A 332 -4.34 -9.08 -6.34
CA ARG A 332 -4.35 -8.91 -7.81
C ARG A 332 -5.46 -7.99 -8.33
N ASN A 333 -6.52 -7.81 -7.56
CA ASN A 333 -7.60 -6.88 -7.86
C ASN A 333 -7.45 -5.53 -7.15
N HIS A 334 -6.32 -5.25 -6.49
CA HIS A 334 -6.02 -3.93 -5.95
C HIS A 334 -5.19 -3.16 -6.96
N LEU A 335 -5.67 -1.98 -7.35
CA LEU A 335 -4.96 -1.07 -8.23
C LEU A 335 -4.11 -0.11 -7.38
N TYR A 336 -2.80 -0.29 -7.39
CA TYR A 336 -1.87 0.61 -6.73
C TYR A 336 -1.59 1.83 -7.59
N PHE A 337 -1.39 2.96 -6.93
CA PHE A 337 -1.08 4.22 -7.61
C PHE A 337 -0.03 5.03 -6.86
N THR A 338 0.69 5.85 -7.60
CA THR A 338 1.52 6.92 -7.07
C THR A 338 0.92 8.27 -7.44
N ALA A 339 1.17 9.30 -6.63
CA ALA A 339 0.73 10.66 -6.93
C ALA A 339 1.66 11.71 -6.33
N GLY A 340 1.77 12.86 -7.00
CA GLY A 340 2.47 14.07 -6.55
C GLY A 340 1.51 15.22 -6.17
N PRO A 341 0.85 15.18 -5.00
CA PRO A 341 -0.07 16.24 -4.59
C PRO A 341 0.67 17.53 -4.18
N GLY A 342 -0.11 18.61 -3.97
CA GLY A 342 0.44 19.89 -3.54
C GLY A 342 1.32 20.58 -4.59
N GLY A 343 0.96 20.43 -5.87
CA GLY A 343 1.79 20.92 -6.98
C GLY A 343 3.11 20.16 -7.08
N GLU A 344 3.05 18.82 -7.01
CA GLU A 344 4.20 17.93 -7.13
C GLU A 344 5.24 18.09 -6.01
N THR A 345 4.84 18.71 -4.88
CA THR A 345 5.76 18.92 -3.76
C THR A 345 5.75 17.80 -2.73
N GLY A 346 4.60 17.14 -2.58
CA GLY A 346 4.43 15.94 -1.76
C GLY A 346 4.47 14.67 -2.60
N GLY A 347 4.19 13.54 -1.96
CA GLY A 347 3.98 12.28 -2.65
C GLY A 347 3.13 11.31 -1.86
N VAL A 348 2.38 10.48 -2.58
CA VAL A 348 1.50 9.44 -2.04
C VAL A 348 1.70 8.16 -2.82
N LEU A 349 1.73 7.04 -2.11
CA LEU A 349 1.53 5.69 -2.64
C LEU A 349 0.27 5.15 -1.98
N GLY A 350 -0.72 4.80 -2.80
CA GLY A 350 -2.00 4.29 -2.33
C GLY A 350 -2.46 3.10 -3.14
N ARG A 351 -3.63 2.60 -2.76
CA ARG A 351 -4.35 1.59 -3.52
C ARG A 351 -5.83 1.92 -3.62
N ILE A 352 -6.41 1.49 -4.72
CA ILE A 352 -7.82 1.55 -5.04
C ILE A 352 -8.31 0.12 -5.05
N MET A 353 -9.34 -0.13 -4.24
CA MET A 353 -9.95 -1.43 -4.09
C MET A 353 -11.34 -1.34 -4.70
N PRO A 354 -11.79 -2.31 -5.51
CA PRO A 354 -13.20 -2.41 -5.84
C PRO A 354 -13.95 -2.42 -4.49
N ASN A 355 -15.01 -1.63 -4.36
CA ASN A 355 -15.90 -1.75 -3.23
C ASN A 355 -16.78 -2.96 -3.55
N PRO A 356 -16.48 -4.18 -3.05
CA PRO A 356 -17.51 -5.20 -3.05
C PRO A 356 -18.70 -4.59 -2.29
N ALA A 357 -19.92 -4.96 -2.65
CA ALA A 357 -21.11 -4.53 -1.91
C ALA A 357 -21.17 -5.18 -0.49
N ASP A 358 -20.02 -5.28 0.18
CA ASP A 358 -19.86 -5.93 1.46
C ASP A 358 -20.29 -4.98 2.57
N VAL A 359 -21.16 -5.48 3.43
CA VAL A 359 -21.45 -4.84 4.71
C VAL A 359 -20.20 -5.01 5.59
N SER A 360 -19.43 -3.94 5.76
CA SER A 360 -18.22 -3.94 6.59
C SER A 360 -18.40 -3.14 7.88
N GLY A 361 -17.75 -3.57 8.95
CA GLY A 361 -17.55 -2.80 10.18
C GLY A 361 -16.08 -2.79 10.57
N THR A 362 -15.61 -1.72 11.21
CA THR A 362 -14.22 -1.58 11.68
C THR A 362 -14.16 -1.66 13.19
N VAL A 363 -13.25 -2.49 13.72
CA VAL A 363 -12.90 -2.51 15.14
C VAL A 363 -11.61 -1.69 15.32
N PRO A 364 -11.62 -0.56 16.05
CA PRO A 364 -10.41 0.20 16.31
C PRO A 364 -9.48 -0.55 17.28
N ALA A 365 -8.16 -0.36 17.11
CA ALA A 365 -7.16 -0.88 18.05
C ALA A 365 -7.42 -0.31 19.44
N THR A 366 -7.76 -1.18 20.39
CA THR A 366 -8.15 -0.82 21.76
C THR A 366 -7.34 -1.66 22.74
N LEU A 367 -6.68 -0.99 23.68
CA LEU A 367 -6.05 -1.61 24.84
C LEU A 367 -6.41 -0.78 26.06
N ALA A 368 -7.27 -1.32 26.94
CA ALA A 368 -7.75 -0.62 28.12
C ALA A 368 -7.65 -1.50 29.37
N LEU A 369 -7.18 -0.90 30.45
CA LEU A 369 -7.06 -1.51 31.78
C LEU A 369 -7.72 -0.58 32.81
N THR A 370 -8.68 -1.10 33.57
CA THR A 370 -9.30 -0.39 34.70
C THR A 370 -9.10 -1.20 35.96
N LEU A 371 -8.55 -0.58 37.00
CA LEU A 371 -8.37 -1.21 38.31
C LEU A 371 -9.57 -0.90 39.20
N GLY A 372 -10.04 -1.92 39.94
CA GLY A 372 -11.11 -1.80 40.92
C GLY A 372 -10.64 -1.16 42.22
N THR A 373 -11.42 -1.37 43.29
CA THR A 373 -11.07 -0.87 44.62
C THR A 373 -9.70 -1.41 45.08
N PRO A 374 -8.78 -0.55 45.57
CA PRO A 374 -7.50 -1.01 46.07
C PRO A 374 -7.64 -2.09 47.15
N ALA A 375 -6.83 -3.16 47.03
CA ALA A 375 -6.83 -4.25 48.00
C ALA A 375 -6.33 -3.78 49.37
N SER A 376 -7.00 -4.21 50.44
CA SER A 376 -6.58 -3.97 51.82
C SER A 376 -6.31 -5.28 52.53
N LEU A 377 -5.11 -5.44 53.08
CA LEU A 377 -4.68 -6.61 53.83
C LEU A 377 -5.17 -6.61 55.30
N GLY A 378 -5.90 -5.57 55.70
CA GLY A 378 -6.37 -5.40 57.08
C GLY A 378 -5.23 -5.09 58.06
N THR A 379 -5.42 -5.46 59.32
CA THR A 379 -4.49 -5.18 60.41
C THR A 379 -3.49 -6.31 60.61
N PHE A 380 -2.18 -6.02 60.54
CA PHE A 380 -1.15 -6.98 60.91
C PHE A 380 -1.04 -7.11 62.44
N VAL A 381 -1.02 -8.33 62.95
CA VAL A 381 -0.92 -8.64 64.39
C VAL A 381 0.54 -8.93 64.77
N PRO A 382 1.19 -8.12 65.63
CA PRO A 382 2.54 -8.38 66.11
C PRO A 382 2.61 -9.69 66.91
N GLY A 383 3.72 -10.43 66.76
CA GLY A 383 3.97 -11.67 67.52
C GLY A 383 3.26 -12.91 66.99
N LEU A 384 2.46 -12.81 65.93
CA LEU A 384 1.71 -13.92 65.34
C LEU A 384 2.17 -14.21 63.92
N ALA A 385 2.57 -15.47 63.68
CA ALA A 385 2.79 -15.94 62.32
C ALA A 385 1.45 -16.07 61.58
N ALA A 386 1.25 -15.32 60.50
CA ALA A 386 0.01 -15.34 59.72
C ALA A 386 0.22 -14.91 58.27
N ASP A 387 -0.66 -15.42 57.40
CA ASP A 387 -0.79 -15.00 56.01
C ASP A 387 -1.99 -14.06 55.86
N TYR A 388 -1.74 -12.84 55.43
CA TYR A 388 -2.76 -11.84 55.16
C TYR A 388 -3.00 -11.82 53.67
N THR A 389 -4.26 -11.97 53.25
CA THR A 389 -4.64 -12.02 51.84
C THR A 389 -5.70 -10.98 51.52
N ALA A 390 -5.64 -10.46 50.29
CA ALA A 390 -6.61 -9.50 49.77
C ALA A 390 -6.72 -9.65 48.26
N THR A 391 -7.82 -9.17 47.69
CA THR A 391 -8.06 -9.24 46.24
C THR A 391 -8.49 -7.88 45.70
N MET A 392 -8.13 -7.61 44.45
CA MET A 392 -8.71 -6.52 43.66
C MET A 392 -9.04 -7.01 42.24
N ASP A 393 -9.89 -6.25 41.56
CA ASP A 393 -10.26 -6.54 40.17
C ASP A 393 -9.42 -5.71 39.20
N ALA A 394 -9.02 -6.30 38.08
CA ALA A 394 -8.43 -5.63 36.93
C ALA A 394 -9.25 -5.97 35.69
N THR A 395 -10.01 -4.99 35.17
CA THR A 395 -10.85 -5.17 33.98
C THR A 395 -10.05 -4.82 32.73
N VAL A 396 -10.04 -5.73 31.75
CA VAL A 396 -9.25 -5.64 30.52
C VAL A 396 -10.16 -5.65 29.29
N ILE A 397 -9.86 -4.74 28.35
CA ILE A 397 -10.39 -4.76 26.98
C ILE A 397 -9.18 -4.75 26.03
N SER A 398 -9.11 -5.72 25.13
CA SER A 398 -8.08 -5.80 24.10
C SER A 398 -8.66 -6.28 22.78
N THR A 399 -8.34 -5.57 21.70
CA THR A 399 -8.64 -6.01 20.32
C THR A 399 -7.44 -6.65 19.62
N ALA A 400 -6.29 -6.74 20.29
CA ALA A 400 -5.04 -7.27 19.72
C ALA A 400 -5.02 -8.81 19.67
N GLY A 401 -4.14 -9.37 18.83
CA GLY A 401 -3.95 -10.83 18.73
C GLY A 401 -3.33 -11.46 19.98
N ASP A 402 -2.59 -10.66 20.76
CA ASP A 402 -2.08 -11.01 22.07
C ASP A 402 -2.17 -9.83 23.04
N ALA A 403 -2.17 -10.11 24.34
CA ALA A 403 -1.94 -9.09 25.36
C ALA A 403 -1.40 -9.72 26.65
N THR A 404 -0.58 -9.00 27.39
CA THR A 404 -0.03 -9.45 28.68
C THR A 404 -0.29 -8.40 29.75
N LEU A 405 -0.91 -8.82 30.85
CA LEU A 405 -1.06 -8.02 32.07
C LEU A 405 0.10 -8.33 33.01
N THR A 406 0.83 -7.30 33.41
CA THR A 406 1.98 -7.39 34.33
C THR A 406 1.83 -6.42 35.49
N VAL A 407 2.56 -6.70 36.59
CA VAL A 407 2.66 -5.83 37.76
C VAL A 407 4.12 -5.68 38.20
N ALA A 408 4.50 -4.49 38.64
CA ALA A 408 5.80 -4.22 39.22
C ALA A 408 5.70 -3.25 40.41
N ASP A 409 6.68 -3.31 41.31
CA ASP A 409 6.97 -2.23 42.26
C ASP A 409 8.13 -1.38 41.74
N PRO A 410 7.88 -0.23 41.09
CA PRO A 410 8.95 0.61 40.55
C PRO A 410 9.74 1.36 41.64
N SER A 411 9.36 1.25 42.92
CA SER A 411 10.02 1.97 44.00
C SER A 411 11.44 1.48 44.23
N ALA A 412 12.40 2.41 44.34
CA ALA A 412 13.75 2.10 44.79
C ALA A 412 13.83 1.77 46.29
N ASN A 413 12.80 2.13 47.08
CA ASN A 413 12.76 1.85 48.51
C ASN A 413 12.20 0.44 48.79
N ALA A 414 13.11 -0.50 49.04
CA ALA A 414 12.84 -1.90 49.30
C ALA A 414 11.89 -2.55 48.26
N PRO A 415 12.31 -2.67 46.98
CA PRO A 415 11.47 -3.20 45.91
C PRO A 415 10.79 -4.52 46.29
N GLY A 416 9.50 -4.62 46.02
CA GLY A 416 8.66 -5.80 46.29
C GLY A 416 8.16 -5.95 47.73
N ARG A 417 8.50 -5.04 48.66
CA ARG A 417 8.19 -5.20 50.10
C ARG A 417 7.36 -4.05 50.64
N LEU A 418 6.24 -4.29 51.33
CA LEU A 418 5.49 -3.18 51.95
C LEU A 418 6.38 -2.40 52.93
N VAL A 419 6.25 -1.06 52.93
CA VAL A 419 7.07 -0.17 53.75
C VAL A 419 6.24 0.74 54.64
N ASN A 420 6.76 1.03 55.83
CA ASN A 420 6.32 2.07 56.75
C ASN A 420 7.49 3.06 56.90
N GLY A 421 7.48 4.13 56.09
CA GLY A 421 8.62 5.03 55.94
C GLY A 421 9.84 4.33 55.35
N SER A 422 10.98 4.37 56.05
CA SER A 422 12.21 3.65 55.66
C SER A 422 12.24 2.18 56.11
N PHE A 423 11.21 1.72 56.83
CA PHE A 423 11.17 0.37 57.37
C PHE A 423 10.38 -0.56 56.46
N ALA A 424 10.96 -1.69 56.06
CA ALA A 424 10.33 -2.67 55.17
C ALA A 424 10.01 -3.98 55.91
N LEU A 425 8.95 -4.66 55.49
CA LEU A 425 8.64 -6.00 55.99
C LEU A 425 9.69 -7.04 55.56
N THR A 426 9.90 -8.06 56.42
CA THR A 426 10.88 -9.14 56.21
C THR A 426 10.56 -10.04 55.03
N GLN A 427 9.29 -10.20 54.67
CA GLN A 427 8.87 -10.98 53.51
C GLN A 427 8.36 -10.05 52.39
N PRO A 428 8.69 -10.33 51.11
CA PRO A 428 8.12 -9.59 49.99
C PRO A 428 6.60 -9.79 49.93
N LEU A 429 5.91 -8.76 49.43
CA LEU A 429 4.51 -8.88 49.02
C LEU A 429 4.45 -9.88 47.87
N GLN A 430 3.55 -10.85 47.95
CA GLN A 430 3.34 -11.80 46.87
C GLN A 430 2.07 -11.42 46.10
N VAL A 431 2.09 -11.65 44.80
CA VAL A 431 1.00 -11.34 43.89
C VAL A 431 0.72 -12.52 42.97
N GLY A 432 -0.56 -12.76 42.69
CA GLY A 432 -1.03 -13.74 41.72
C GLY A 432 -2.31 -13.28 41.06
N ALA A 433 -2.80 -14.03 40.08
CA ALA A 433 -4.04 -13.74 39.38
C ALA A 433 -4.91 -14.99 39.28
N ASN A 434 -6.23 -14.80 39.34
CA ASN A 434 -7.26 -15.84 39.12
C ASN A 434 -7.05 -17.11 39.98
N GLY A 435 -6.60 -16.93 41.22
CA GLY A 435 -6.34 -18.05 42.15
C GLY A 435 -5.03 -18.81 41.89
N GLY A 436 -4.19 -18.34 40.95
CA GLY A 436 -2.85 -18.87 40.75
C GLY A 436 -1.94 -18.69 41.97
N ALA A 437 -0.92 -19.54 42.08
CA ALA A 437 0.04 -19.48 43.18
C ALA A 437 0.72 -18.10 43.22
N PRO A 438 0.66 -17.37 44.35
CA PRO A 438 1.23 -16.04 44.43
C PRO A 438 2.76 -16.10 44.39
N THR A 439 3.35 -15.22 43.59
CA THR A 439 4.81 -15.10 43.41
C THR A 439 5.33 -13.83 44.10
N PRO A 440 6.53 -13.85 44.71
CA PRO A 440 7.15 -12.66 45.27
C PRO A 440 7.25 -11.52 44.25
N LEU A 441 6.75 -10.34 44.61
CA LEU A 441 6.87 -9.15 43.80
C LEU A 441 8.33 -8.66 43.81
N THR A 442 8.77 -8.08 42.70
CA THR A 442 10.10 -7.48 42.55
C THR A 442 10.01 -6.11 41.89
N GLY A 443 11.16 -5.46 41.66
CA GLY A 443 11.22 -4.25 40.84
C GLY A 443 11.02 -4.50 39.34
N SER A 444 11.07 -5.76 38.88
CA SER A 444 10.84 -6.12 37.48
C SER A 444 9.39 -6.57 37.25
N PRO A 445 8.83 -6.36 36.04
CA PRO A 445 7.48 -6.80 35.71
C PRO A 445 7.28 -8.30 35.94
N THR A 446 6.31 -8.63 36.77
CA THR A 446 5.81 -9.99 37.02
C THR A 446 4.55 -10.21 36.20
N THR A 447 4.49 -11.29 35.43
CA THR A 447 3.33 -11.59 34.59
C THR A 447 2.17 -12.11 35.43
N LEU A 448 1.00 -11.50 35.28
CA LEU A 448 -0.24 -11.91 35.93
C LEU A 448 -1.11 -12.75 35.01
N HIS A 449 -1.28 -12.31 33.76
CA HIS A 449 -2.12 -13.00 32.80
C HIS A 449 -1.66 -12.75 31.36
N THR A 450 -1.88 -13.72 30.49
CA THR A 450 -1.55 -13.63 29.07
C THR A 450 -2.75 -14.06 28.24
N TYR A 451 -3.15 -13.18 27.33
CA TYR A 451 -4.20 -13.39 26.36
C TYR A 451 -3.56 -13.75 25.02
N THR A 452 -4.14 -14.76 24.35
CA THR A 452 -3.73 -15.22 23.00
C THR A 452 -4.78 -14.89 21.94
N ALA A 453 -5.78 -14.08 22.31
CA ALA A 453 -6.86 -13.60 21.46
C ALA A 453 -7.47 -12.31 22.06
N PRO A 454 -8.25 -11.54 21.26
CA PRO A 454 -9.01 -10.40 21.77
C PRO A 454 -9.94 -10.77 22.94
N VAL A 455 -10.08 -9.85 23.88
CA VAL A 455 -10.97 -9.98 25.05
C VAL A 455 -11.78 -8.72 25.28
N SER A 456 -12.99 -8.87 25.81
CA SER A 456 -13.90 -7.76 26.09
C SER A 456 -14.41 -7.85 27.53
N ASN A 457 -14.10 -6.82 28.32
CA ASN A 457 -14.49 -6.70 29.73
C ASN A 457 -14.09 -7.92 30.58
N ASP A 458 -12.94 -8.54 30.27
CA ASP A 458 -12.46 -9.65 31.07
C ASP A 458 -11.96 -9.14 32.43
N VAL A 459 -12.28 -9.84 33.52
CA VAL A 459 -11.94 -9.42 34.87
C VAL A 459 -10.90 -10.37 35.45
N VAL A 460 -9.65 -9.89 35.55
CA VAL A 460 -8.57 -10.57 36.23
C VAL A 460 -8.65 -10.29 37.73
N LYS A 461 -8.87 -11.33 38.54
CA LYS A 461 -8.84 -11.26 40.00
C LYS A 461 -7.39 -11.26 40.48
N VAL A 462 -6.85 -10.10 40.80
CA VAL A 462 -5.50 -9.96 41.32
C VAL A 462 -5.51 -10.22 42.81
N GLY A 463 -4.81 -11.27 43.23
CA GLY A 463 -4.63 -11.65 44.63
C GLY A 463 -3.32 -11.13 45.18
N PHE A 464 -3.36 -10.63 46.41
CA PHE A 464 -2.19 -10.23 47.18
C PHE A 464 -2.07 -11.09 48.42
N LYS A 465 -0.84 -11.43 48.79
CA LYS A 465 -0.51 -12.15 50.01
C LYS A 465 0.70 -11.51 50.67
N GLN A 466 0.57 -11.19 51.95
CA GLN A 466 1.69 -10.79 52.80
C GLN A 466 1.81 -11.78 53.95
N SER A 467 2.94 -12.49 54.01
CA SER A 467 3.28 -13.34 55.16
C SER A 467 4.00 -12.51 56.21
N ILE A 468 3.63 -12.69 57.47
CA ILE A 468 4.32 -12.13 58.65
C ILE A 468 4.71 -13.31 59.54
N GLY A 469 5.98 -13.39 59.94
CA GLY A 469 6.47 -14.37 60.90
C GLY A 469 6.21 -13.96 62.36
N ALA A 470 6.16 -14.93 63.28
CA ALA A 470 5.92 -14.67 64.70
C ALA A 470 6.99 -13.76 65.35
N THR A 471 8.20 -13.71 64.77
CA THR A 471 9.31 -12.87 65.24
C THR A 471 9.59 -11.68 64.31
N ASP A 472 8.74 -11.43 63.29
CA ASP A 472 8.95 -10.31 62.40
C ASP A 472 8.68 -8.98 63.13
N PRO A 473 9.62 -8.02 63.07
CA PRO A 473 9.42 -6.73 63.71
C PRO A 473 8.37 -5.91 62.95
N LEU A 474 7.31 -5.50 63.66
CA LEU A 474 6.28 -4.59 63.14
C LEU A 474 6.35 -3.23 63.85
N ARG A 475 6.35 -2.15 63.07
CA ARG A 475 6.25 -0.77 63.54
C ARG A 475 4.81 -0.29 63.48
N THR A 476 4.39 0.45 64.50
CA THR A 476 3.11 1.16 64.47
C THR A 476 3.04 2.09 63.25
N GLY A 477 1.91 2.05 62.54
CA GLY A 477 1.66 2.86 61.34
C GLY A 477 1.23 2.00 60.16
N THR A 478 1.18 2.62 58.98
CA THR A 478 0.71 1.97 57.76
C THR A 478 1.89 1.43 56.96
N TYR A 479 1.77 0.16 56.56
CA TYR A 479 2.66 -0.45 55.57
C TYR A 479 1.96 -0.44 54.21
N ALA A 480 2.54 0.25 53.23
CA ALA A 480 1.94 0.39 51.91
C ALA A 480 2.99 0.35 50.80
N LYS A 481 2.51 0.16 49.57
CA LYS A 481 3.29 0.31 48.34
C LYS A 481 2.37 0.73 47.20
N THR A 482 2.86 1.59 46.31
CA THR A 482 2.20 1.88 45.04
C THR A 482 2.74 0.94 43.97
N LEU A 483 1.86 0.16 43.35
CA LEU A 483 2.21 -0.78 42.29
C LEU A 483 1.83 -0.23 40.92
N THR A 484 2.61 -0.58 39.91
CA THR A 484 2.30 -0.25 38.51
C THR A 484 1.80 -1.49 37.81
N PHE A 485 0.59 -1.40 37.24
CA PHE A 485 0.01 -2.43 36.40
C PHE A 485 0.11 -1.98 34.94
N THR A 486 0.59 -2.88 34.08
CA THR A 486 0.79 -2.59 32.67
C THR A 486 0.13 -3.67 31.84
N LEU A 487 -0.70 -3.25 30.89
CA LEU A 487 -1.23 -4.08 29.83
C LEU A 487 -0.49 -3.73 28.53
N SER A 488 0.09 -4.72 27.85
CA SER A 488 0.87 -4.52 26.61
C SER A 488 0.60 -5.63 25.58
N THR A 489 0.92 -5.39 24.31
CA THR A 489 0.79 -6.35 23.19
C THR A 489 2.08 -6.33 22.35
N THR A 490 2.41 -7.45 21.73
CA THR A 490 3.49 -7.57 20.74
C THR A 490 2.97 -7.72 19.31
N ASN A 491 1.70 -8.07 19.14
CA ASN A 491 1.00 -8.17 17.86
C ASN A 491 -0.25 -7.27 17.85
N PRO A 492 -0.08 -5.93 17.71
CA PRO A 492 -1.14 -4.93 17.81
C PRO A 492 -2.14 -4.93 16.65
#